data_AF-A0A3N5MIN0-F1
#
_entry.id   AF-A0A3N5MIN0-F1
#
_cell.length_a   1.000
_cell.length_b   1.000
_cell.length_c   1.000
_cell.angle_alpha   90.00
_cell.angle_beta   90.00
_cell.angle_gamma   90.00
#
_symmetry.space_group_name_H-M   'P 1'
#
loop_
_entity.id
_entity.type
_entity.pdbx_description
1 polymer ?
#
loop_
_entity_poly.entity_id
_entity_poly.type
_entity_poly.pdbx_seq_one_letter_code
_entity_poly.pdbx_strand_id
1 'polypeptide(L)'
;MKIKLFCRAILYLVGTFLHEFSHFAAALLFGRPEGFSIVPRIEGGAFVFGEVRARVRYKVLSVFIATAPLVWWLSLFFVGRHFLRAYCATDTQSPGIGLLLLKIKTFSCSDVFSLWAGLQLLWAGKLSAQDIKTCFRGLVSSSGLMLILSAVLLWQLFR
;
A
#
# COMPACT_ATOMS: atom_id res chain seq x y z
N MET A 1 6.29 18.24 -24.90
CA MET A 1 5.49 17.41 -23.98
C MET A 1 6.25 16.21 -23.40
N LYS A 2 7.08 15.50 -24.20
CA LYS A 2 7.83 14.31 -23.78
C LYS A 2 8.86 14.54 -22.64
N ILE A 3 9.56 15.68 -22.62
CA ILE A 3 10.55 16.00 -21.56
C ILE A 3 9.91 16.15 -20.18
N LYS A 4 8.78 16.87 -20.07
CA LYS A 4 8.05 17.01 -18.78
C LYS A 4 7.60 15.66 -18.24
N LEU A 5 7.23 14.74 -19.14
CA LEU A 5 6.85 13.37 -18.76
C LEU A 5 8.04 12.59 -18.22
N PHE A 6 9.15 12.63 -18.94
CA PHE A 6 10.38 11.94 -18.55
C PHE A 6 10.91 12.43 -17.20
N CYS A 7 10.93 13.75 -16.98
CA CYS A 7 11.33 14.31 -15.69
C CYS A 7 10.42 13.85 -14.54
N ARG A 8 9.09 13.82 -14.75
CA ARG A 8 8.16 13.28 -13.75
C ARG A 8 8.40 11.79 -13.51
N ALA A 9 8.56 11.00 -14.56
CA ALA A 9 8.82 9.57 -14.44
C ALA A 9 10.09 9.28 -13.63
N ILE A 10 11.17 10.03 -13.85
CA ILE A 10 12.40 9.90 -13.05
C ILE A 10 12.15 10.27 -11.59
N LEU A 11 11.49 11.40 -11.33
CA LEU A 11 11.22 11.87 -9.98
C LEU A 11 10.37 10.88 -9.17
N TYR A 12 9.41 10.22 -9.82
CA TYR A 12 8.52 9.26 -9.18
C TYR A 12 8.99 7.80 -9.32
N LEU A 13 10.11 7.53 -10.00
CA LEU A 13 10.53 6.18 -10.37
C LEU A 13 10.60 5.24 -9.17
N VAL A 14 11.22 5.69 -8.07
CA VAL A 14 11.38 4.88 -6.85
C VAL A 14 10.03 4.60 -6.21
N GLY A 15 9.16 5.60 -6.12
CA GLY A 15 7.82 5.45 -5.56
C GLY A 15 6.95 4.51 -6.40
N THR A 16 6.96 4.68 -7.72
CA THR A 16 6.26 3.80 -8.67
C THR A 16 6.81 2.39 -8.60
N PHE A 17 8.13 2.21 -8.57
CA PHE A 17 8.73 0.89 -8.43
C PHE A 17 8.25 0.17 -7.17
N LEU A 18 8.33 0.82 -6.01
CA LEU A 18 7.91 0.22 -4.74
C LEU A 18 6.40 -0.06 -4.71
N HIS A 19 5.59 0.85 -5.28
CA HIS A 19 4.14 0.67 -5.41
C HIS A 19 3.82 -0.58 -6.25
N GLU A 20 4.31 -0.64 -7.48
CA GLU A 20 4.05 -1.80 -8.36
C GLU A 20 4.67 -3.08 -7.80
N PHE A 21 5.86 -2.99 -7.18
CA PHE A 21 6.51 -4.15 -6.58
C PHE A 21 5.68 -4.74 -5.44
N SER A 22 5.02 -3.92 -4.63
CA SER A 22 4.13 -4.41 -3.58
C SER A 22 2.92 -5.15 -4.14
N HIS A 23 2.32 -4.67 -5.24
CA HIS A 23 1.28 -5.41 -5.96
C HIS A 23 1.81 -6.74 -6.50
N PHE A 24 3.01 -6.74 -7.09
CA PHE A 24 3.63 -7.95 -7.61
C PHE A 24 3.90 -8.98 -6.50
N ALA A 25 4.44 -8.54 -5.36
CA ALA A 25 4.68 -9.38 -4.19
C ALA A 25 3.37 -9.97 -3.64
N ALA A 26 2.31 -9.17 -3.54
CA ALA A 26 1.01 -9.68 -3.14
C ALA A 26 0.39 -10.62 -4.19
N ALA A 27 0.64 -10.38 -5.47
CA ALA A 27 0.21 -11.29 -6.54
C ALA A 27 0.92 -12.64 -6.47
N LEU A 28 2.18 -12.71 -6.01
CA LEU A 28 2.88 -13.97 -5.75
C LEU A 28 2.22 -14.77 -4.60
N LEU A 29 1.69 -14.09 -3.59
CA LEU A 29 1.07 -14.72 -2.42
C LEU A 29 -0.39 -15.12 -2.65
N PHE A 30 -1.15 -14.27 -3.34
CA PHE A 30 -2.61 -14.39 -3.43
C PHE A 30 -3.13 -14.71 -4.85
N GLY A 31 -2.24 -14.86 -5.83
CA GLY A 31 -2.61 -15.09 -7.22
C GLY A 31 -1.48 -15.67 -8.06
N ARG A 32 -1.47 -15.31 -9.34
CA ARG A 32 -0.36 -15.57 -10.27
C ARG A 32 -0.03 -14.28 -11.01
N PRO A 33 1.18 -13.71 -10.84
CA PRO A 33 1.59 -12.57 -11.63
C PRO A 33 1.77 -12.97 -13.10
N GLU A 34 1.25 -12.15 -14.00
CA GLU A 34 1.36 -12.34 -15.46
C GLU A 34 2.29 -11.30 -16.10
N GLY A 35 2.52 -10.16 -15.44
CA GLY A 35 3.40 -9.12 -15.96
C GLY A 35 3.67 -8.02 -14.93
N PHE A 36 4.80 -7.37 -15.10
CA PHE A 36 5.28 -6.26 -14.28
C PHE A 36 6.00 -5.26 -15.19
N SER A 37 5.60 -3.98 -15.12
CA SER A 37 6.22 -2.90 -15.89
C SER A 37 6.27 -1.62 -15.07
N ILE A 38 7.40 -0.92 -15.16
CA ILE A 38 7.63 0.42 -14.56
C ILE A 38 7.82 1.46 -15.67
N VAL A 39 7.70 1.05 -16.94
CA VAL A 39 7.90 1.95 -18.08
C VAL A 39 6.65 2.80 -18.26
N PRO A 40 6.75 4.14 -18.18
CA PRO A 40 5.59 5.00 -18.32
C PRO A 40 5.02 4.92 -19.74
N ARG A 41 3.70 4.80 -19.85
CA ARG A 41 2.97 4.78 -21.12
C ARG A 41 1.81 5.77 -21.13
N ILE A 42 1.39 6.16 -22.33
CA ILE A 42 0.22 7.00 -22.55
C ILE A 42 -0.90 6.11 -23.07
N GLU A 43 -2.01 6.04 -22.35
CA GLU A 43 -3.15 5.19 -22.70
C GLU A 43 -4.43 6.02 -22.54
N GLY A 44 -5.21 6.17 -23.63
CA GLY A 44 -6.46 6.93 -23.61
C GLY A 44 -6.32 8.40 -23.17
N GLY A 45 -5.18 9.04 -23.44
CA GLY A 45 -4.89 10.41 -23.01
C GLY A 45 -4.48 10.57 -21.54
N ALA A 46 -4.36 9.46 -20.80
CA ALA A 46 -3.84 9.43 -19.43
C ALA A 46 -2.41 8.89 -19.37
N PHE A 47 -1.67 9.31 -18.34
CA PHE A 47 -0.34 8.80 -18.06
C PHE A 47 -0.41 7.65 -17.06
N VAL A 48 0.18 6.51 -17.42
CA VAL A 48 0.30 5.31 -16.59
C VAL A 48 1.78 5.11 -16.33
N PHE A 49 2.19 5.18 -15.06
CA PHE A 49 3.61 5.11 -14.68
C PHE A 49 4.10 3.69 -14.43
N GLY A 50 3.20 2.74 -14.17
CA GLY A 50 3.50 1.34 -13.93
C GLY A 50 2.26 0.48 -14.13
N GLU A 51 2.48 -0.83 -14.31
CA GLU A 51 1.41 -1.82 -14.39
C GLU A 51 1.88 -3.17 -13.85
N VAL A 52 1.11 -3.73 -12.92
CA VAL A 52 1.14 -5.15 -12.57
C VAL A 52 -0.11 -5.84 -13.10
N ARG A 53 0.10 -6.93 -13.86
CA ARG A 53 -0.97 -7.84 -14.27
C ARG A 53 -0.93 -9.07 -13.40
N ALA A 54 -2.05 -9.41 -12.79
CA ALA A 54 -2.18 -10.59 -11.94
C ALA A 54 -3.51 -11.30 -12.20
N ARG A 55 -3.46 -12.62 -12.27
CA ARG A 55 -4.65 -13.48 -12.32
C ARG A 55 -4.94 -14.04 -10.93
N VAL A 56 -6.15 -13.81 -10.44
CA VAL A 56 -6.62 -14.35 -9.16
C VAL A 56 -7.69 -15.41 -9.37
N ARG A 57 -7.65 -16.47 -8.56
CA ARG A 57 -8.67 -17.53 -8.59
C ARG A 57 -10.00 -17.07 -8.01
N TYR A 58 -9.94 -16.31 -6.91
CA TYR A 58 -11.12 -15.75 -6.23
C TYR A 58 -11.03 -14.23 -6.23
N LYS A 59 -12.15 -13.55 -6.51
CA LYS A 59 -12.19 -12.08 -6.58
C LYS A 59 -11.89 -11.42 -5.23
N VAL A 60 -12.20 -12.07 -4.11
CA VAL A 60 -11.82 -11.54 -2.79
C VAL A 60 -10.30 -11.42 -2.63
N LEU A 61 -9.51 -12.25 -3.31
CA LEU A 61 -8.05 -12.18 -3.22
C LEU A 61 -7.47 -10.94 -3.92
N SER A 62 -8.19 -10.35 -4.87
CA SER A 62 -7.77 -9.07 -5.47
C SER A 62 -7.81 -7.92 -4.48
N VAL A 63 -8.54 -8.04 -3.36
CA VAL A 63 -8.55 -7.05 -2.28
C VAL A 63 -7.14 -6.93 -1.70
N PHE A 64 -6.51 -8.05 -1.35
CA PHE A 64 -5.17 -8.07 -0.76
C PHE A 64 -4.11 -7.57 -1.73
N ILE A 65 -4.24 -7.88 -3.02
CA ILE A 65 -3.34 -7.36 -4.05
C ILE A 65 -3.52 -5.85 -4.17
N ALA A 66 -4.76 -5.35 -4.26
CA ALA A 66 -5.04 -3.92 -4.40
C ALA A 66 -4.62 -3.09 -3.18
N THR A 67 -4.68 -3.65 -1.97
CA THR A 67 -4.27 -2.97 -0.74
C THR A 67 -2.80 -3.17 -0.37
N ALA A 68 -2.06 -4.00 -1.12
CA ALA A 68 -0.66 -4.30 -0.83
C ALA A 68 0.25 -3.07 -0.70
N PRO A 69 0.17 -2.04 -1.57
CA PRO A 69 0.98 -0.84 -1.41
C PRO A 69 0.69 -0.14 -0.09
N LEU A 70 -0.59 -0.02 0.28
CA LEU A 70 -0.99 0.60 1.55
C LEU A 70 -0.36 -0.13 2.75
N VAL A 71 -0.46 -1.46 2.77
CA VAL A 71 0.10 -2.28 3.83
C VAL A 71 1.62 -2.14 3.89
N TRP A 72 2.29 -2.25 2.74
CA TRP A 72 3.74 -2.10 2.62
C TRP A 72 4.23 -0.76 3.18
N TRP A 73 3.54 0.33 2.85
CA TRP A 73 3.92 1.66 3.33
C TRP A 73 3.63 1.89 4.80
N LEU A 74 2.51 1.35 5.31
CA LEU A 74 2.25 1.34 6.76
C LEU A 74 3.37 0.59 7.50
N SER A 75 3.77 -0.58 7.00
CA SER A 75 4.88 -1.34 7.55
C SER A 75 6.20 -0.54 7.51
N LEU A 76 6.53 0.07 6.37
CA LEU A 76 7.73 0.92 6.26
C LEU A 76 7.68 2.13 7.18
N PHE A 77 6.52 2.76 7.38
CA PHE A 77 6.36 3.86 8.33
C PHE A 77 6.66 3.40 9.76
N PHE A 78 6.07 2.28 10.19
CA PHE A 78 6.30 1.77 11.54
C PHE A 78 7.75 1.30 11.75
N VAL A 79 8.32 0.60 10.77
CA VAL A 79 9.72 0.15 10.80
C VAL A 79 10.66 1.35 10.81
N GLY A 80 10.48 2.29 9.89
CA GLY A 80 11.27 3.52 9.80
C GLY A 80 11.21 4.32 11.10
N ARG A 81 10.00 4.57 11.63
CA ARG A 81 9.82 5.24 12.92
C ARG A 81 10.50 4.48 14.07
N HIS A 82 10.46 3.16 14.07
CA HIS A 82 11.09 2.35 15.10
C HIS A 82 12.63 2.43 15.01
N PHE A 83 13.19 2.26 13.82
CA PHE A 83 14.65 2.35 13.60
C PHE A 83 15.17 3.76 13.85
N LEU A 84 14.57 4.80 13.28
CA LEU A 84 15.01 6.18 13.51
C LEU A 84 15.01 6.52 15.01
N ARG A 85 14.01 5.99 15.73
CA ARG A 85 13.94 6.14 17.18
C ARG A 85 14.98 5.31 17.91
N ALA A 86 15.29 4.09 17.48
CA ALA A 86 16.39 3.30 18.07
C ALA A 86 17.75 3.97 17.86
N TYR A 87 17.97 4.60 16.71
CA TYR A 87 19.17 5.38 16.41
C TYR A 87 19.25 6.69 17.20
N CYS A 88 18.12 7.38 17.45
CA CYS A 88 18.09 8.61 18.25
C CYS A 88 17.93 8.38 19.77
N ALA A 89 17.43 7.22 20.18
CA ALA A 89 17.18 6.85 21.58
C ALA A 89 18.22 5.85 22.09
N THR A 90 19.48 6.12 21.82
CA THR A 90 20.62 5.59 22.59
C THR A 90 20.61 6.01 24.07
N ASP A 91 19.49 6.57 24.55
CA ASP A 91 19.20 6.72 25.95
C ASP A 91 17.70 6.46 26.21
N THR A 92 17.42 5.64 27.22
CA THR A 92 16.10 5.31 27.85
C THR A 92 15.25 4.10 27.37
N GLN A 93 15.35 3.09 28.23
CA GLN A 93 14.62 1.85 28.54
C GLN A 93 13.17 1.58 28.04
N SER A 94 12.99 0.30 27.68
CA SER A 94 11.81 -0.61 27.66
C SER A 94 10.52 -0.21 26.91
N PRO A 95 10.02 -1.05 25.97
CA PRO A 95 8.77 -0.79 25.25
C PRO A 95 7.54 -1.30 26.03
N GLY A 96 6.65 -0.38 26.42
CA GLY A 96 5.31 -0.69 26.94
C GLY A 96 4.19 -0.13 26.05
N ILE A 97 3.08 -0.87 25.93
CA ILE A 97 1.92 -0.55 25.06
C ILE A 97 1.28 0.80 25.41
N GLY A 98 1.25 1.19 26.70
CA GLY A 98 0.69 2.48 27.15
C GLY A 98 1.44 3.71 26.63
N LEU A 99 2.72 3.56 26.31
CA LEU A 99 3.54 4.62 25.74
C LEU A 99 3.19 4.88 24.26
N LEU A 100 2.67 3.86 23.56
CA LEU A 100 2.26 3.93 22.16
C LEU A 100 1.08 4.89 21.98
N LEU A 101 0.13 4.88 22.91
CA LEU A 101 -1.04 5.78 22.94
C LEU A 101 -0.67 7.24 23.28
N LEU A 102 0.22 7.44 24.26
CA LEU A 102 0.74 8.79 24.60
C LEU A 102 1.63 9.37 23.49
N LYS A 103 2.32 8.52 22.72
CA LYS A 103 3.21 8.89 21.61
C LYS A 103 2.50 9.22 20.29
N ILE A 104 1.20 8.98 20.17
CA ILE A 104 0.38 9.50 19.06
C ILE A 104 0.18 11.03 19.20
N LYS A 105 0.25 11.55 20.43
CA LYS A 105 0.00 12.97 20.72
C LYS A 105 1.15 13.93 20.39
N THR A 106 2.34 13.43 20.10
CA THR A 106 3.55 14.23 19.82
C THR A 106 4.08 13.90 18.42
N PHE A 107 3.55 14.59 17.41
CA PHE A 107 4.05 14.52 16.05
C PHE A 107 5.39 15.27 15.95
N SER A 108 6.48 14.55 15.69
CA SER A 108 7.77 15.19 15.38
C SER A 108 7.85 15.61 13.92
N CYS A 109 8.75 16.53 13.58
CA CYS A 109 8.98 16.96 12.18
C CYS A 109 9.36 15.77 11.26
N SER A 110 10.07 14.78 11.79
CA SER A 110 10.38 13.52 11.08
C SER A 110 9.13 12.66 10.81
N ASP A 111 8.16 12.66 11.72
CA ASP A 111 6.88 11.97 11.51
C ASP A 111 6.06 12.68 10.43
N VAL A 112 6.08 14.02 10.41
CA VAL A 112 5.43 14.81 9.36
C VAL A 112 6.07 14.57 7.99
N PHE A 113 7.40 14.47 7.89
CA PHE A 113 8.08 14.11 6.64
C PHE A 113 7.73 12.69 6.19
N SER A 114 7.68 11.73 7.11
CA SER A 114 7.33 10.34 6.81
C SER A 114 5.86 10.20 6.39
N LEU A 115 4.96 10.94 7.04
CA LEU A 115 3.55 11.01 6.70
C LEU A 115 3.35 11.74 5.36
N TRP A 116 4.11 12.80 5.10
CA TRP A 116 4.14 13.51 3.82
C TRP A 116 4.62 12.59 2.69
N ALA A 117 5.69 11.82 2.91
CA ALA A 117 6.14 10.81 1.96
C ALA A 117 5.06 9.75 1.71
N GLY A 118 4.39 9.26 2.75
CA GLY A 118 3.22 8.37 2.63
C GLY A 118 2.03 8.99 1.88
N LEU A 119 1.77 10.28 2.07
CA LEU A 119 0.73 11.04 1.36
C LEU A 119 1.08 11.26 -0.11
N GLN A 120 2.35 11.53 -0.44
CA GLN A 120 2.82 11.60 -1.84
C GLN A 120 2.57 10.28 -2.59
N LEU A 121 2.48 9.16 -1.89
CA LEU A 121 2.24 7.83 -2.47
C LEU A 121 0.75 7.50 -2.66
N LEU A 122 -0.12 7.95 -1.75
CA LEU A 122 -1.56 8.01 -2.03
C LEU A 122 -1.86 8.91 -3.24
N TRP A 123 -0.96 9.87 -3.50
CA TRP A 123 -1.01 10.84 -4.57
C TRP A 123 -0.18 10.47 -5.81
N ALA A 124 0.13 9.18 -6.00
CA ALA A 124 0.55 8.65 -7.31
C ALA A 124 -0.59 8.66 -8.37
N GLY A 125 -1.53 9.61 -8.26
CA GLY A 125 -2.55 9.90 -9.26
C GLY A 125 -3.67 8.86 -9.38
N LYS A 126 -4.11 8.61 -10.63
CA LYS A 126 -5.22 7.70 -10.98
C LYS A 126 -4.99 6.22 -10.59
N LEU A 127 -3.74 5.83 -10.31
CA LEU A 127 -3.40 4.47 -9.88
C LEU A 127 -4.13 4.08 -8.58
N SER A 128 -4.14 4.99 -7.59
CA SER A 128 -4.86 4.80 -6.33
C SER A 128 -6.37 4.59 -6.52
N ALA A 129 -7.00 5.30 -7.47
CA ALA A 129 -8.43 5.14 -7.75
C ALA A 129 -8.76 3.77 -8.40
N GLN A 130 -7.85 3.24 -9.23
CA GLN A 130 -7.98 1.91 -9.80
C GLN A 130 -7.84 0.83 -8.72
N ASP A 131 -6.92 1.00 -7.78
CA ASP A 131 -6.72 0.08 -6.66
C ASP A 131 -7.94 0.06 -5.74
N ILE A 132 -8.46 1.23 -5.38
CA ILE A 132 -9.70 1.37 -4.58
C ILE A 132 -10.86 0.68 -5.30
N LYS A 133 -11.04 0.92 -6.60
CA LYS A 133 -12.10 0.28 -7.38
C LYS A 133 -11.96 -1.25 -7.42
N THR A 134 -10.74 -1.75 -7.54
CA THR A 134 -10.43 -3.19 -7.56
C THR A 134 -10.68 -3.82 -6.19
N CYS A 135 -10.32 -3.11 -5.12
CA CYS A 135 -10.62 -3.49 -3.73
C CYS A 135 -12.13 -3.61 -3.51
N PHE A 136 -12.93 -2.57 -3.84
CA PHE A 136 -14.39 -2.63 -3.69
C PHE A 136 -15.03 -3.73 -4.53
N ARG A 137 -14.57 -3.94 -5.77
CA ARG A 137 -15.05 -5.05 -6.61
C ARG A 137 -14.75 -6.42 -6.01
N GLY A 138 -13.61 -6.58 -5.35
CA GLY A 138 -13.25 -7.80 -4.64
C GLY A 138 -14.14 -8.03 -3.41
N LEU A 139 -14.38 -6.99 -2.62
CA LEU A 139 -15.24 -7.04 -1.42
C LEU A 139 -16.70 -7.35 -1.74
N VAL A 140 -17.27 -6.70 -2.76
CA VAL A 140 -18.68 -6.88 -3.18
C VAL A 140 -18.88 -8.14 -4.03
N SER A 141 -17.81 -8.89 -4.33
CA SER A 141 -17.92 -10.16 -5.04
C SER A 141 -18.61 -11.24 -4.20
N SER A 142 -19.19 -12.27 -4.83
CA SER A 142 -19.75 -13.42 -4.13
C SER A 142 -18.76 -14.07 -3.15
N SER A 143 -17.49 -14.23 -3.56
CA SER A 143 -16.42 -14.71 -2.68
C SER A 143 -16.13 -13.77 -1.51
N GLY A 144 -16.24 -12.45 -1.72
CA GLY A 144 -15.99 -11.44 -0.68
C GLY A 144 -17.10 -11.42 0.35
N LEU A 145 -18.35 -11.43 -0.10
CA LEU A 145 -19.53 -11.49 0.77
C LEU A 145 -19.54 -12.77 1.62
N MET A 146 -19.17 -13.92 1.05
CA MET A 146 -19.05 -15.18 1.80
C MET A 146 -17.94 -15.12 2.87
N LEU A 147 -16.81 -14.48 2.57
CA LEU A 147 -15.73 -14.28 3.55
C LEU A 147 -16.20 -13.38 4.71
N ILE A 148 -16.91 -12.30 4.40
CA ILE A 148 -17.46 -11.39 5.43
C ILE A 148 -18.49 -12.13 6.29
N LEU A 149 -19.42 -12.86 5.66
CA LEU A 149 -20.44 -13.62 6.36
C LEU A 149 -19.82 -14.68 7.29
N SER A 150 -18.84 -15.44 6.80
CA SER A 150 -18.14 -16.44 7.62
C SER A 150 -17.38 -15.83 8.79
N ALA A 151 -16.73 -14.66 8.59
CA ALA A 151 -16.09 -13.93 9.68
C ALA A 151 -17.09 -13.45 10.75
N VAL A 152 -18.26 -12.96 10.33
CA VAL A 152 -19.34 -12.54 11.25
C VAL A 152 -19.89 -13.73 12.03
N LEU A 153 -20.12 -14.87 11.37
CA LEU A 153 -20.61 -16.08 12.03
C LEU A 153 -19.58 -16.63 13.04
N LEU A 154 -18.30 -16.67 12.67
CA LEU A 154 -17.23 -17.05 13.60
C LEU A 154 -17.18 -16.12 14.81
N TRP A 155 -17.25 -14.80 14.59
CA TRP A 155 -17.28 -13.83 15.68
C TRP A 155 -18.45 -14.07 16.65
N GLN A 156 -19.63 -14.42 16.14
CA GLN A 156 -20.79 -14.74 16.97
C GLN A 156 -20.63 -16.04 17.76
N LEU A 157 -19.94 -17.05 17.20
CA LEU A 157 -19.71 -18.33 17.86
C LEU A 157 -18.71 -18.26 19.02
N PHE A 158 -17.76 -17.33 18.97
CA PHE A 158 -16.73 -17.14 19.99
C PHE A 158 -17.08 -16.07 21.04
N ARG A 159 -18.30 -15.52 20.99
CA ARG A 159 -18.82 -14.53 21.94
C ARG A 159 -19.71 -15.21 22.97
#